data_AF-A0A4Q6FYM8-F1
#
_entry.id   AF-A0A4Q6FYM8-F1
#
_cell.length_a   1.000
_cell.length_b   1.000
_cell.length_c   1.000
_cell.angle_alpha   90.00
_cell.angle_beta   90.00
_cell.angle_gamma   90.00
#
_symmetry.space_group_name_H-M   'P 1'
#
loop_
_entity.id
_entity.type
_entity.pdbx_description
1 polymer ?
#
loop_
_entity_poly.entity_id
_entity_poly.type
_entity_poly.pdbx_seq_one_letter_code
_entity_poly.pdbx_strand_id
1 'polypeptide(L)'
;MTRLILSLVSGILLSACSNPPKRISFSKAQVAQNEESNPATGESDDEEVTDGPEEVLPEKVVKLLKLKPGQVEDDAYDFTFGSVNLAVEGSTDSKLSLERYLFMDQPQLVDEKDRLKLMTLCKDIVLEENAENSLLLQWRSYQSSEIKKLILTQLEKGMKSIRCVLKVKGEDETALKPAWLDLNLMLDEKQKVVGSKNLAGSAKETLLLLSDTVPVTPDSKNLVLVEDEPAILKKIKSLKSSDLSVKVLTLAPENPCSLDTAAKDFINPDQLRSQSIELSGVQGELKFRLSDPAVEAINGRLVEACRQITFKDLSKDAVSSTRFSSNFKCKTYEDISKQAGTDAACRWRSTATNDLDPVNTADTVIQLMKEPIKAIDFGNWDVSRSYIAKAADNPVRTNSIAIRNFDADLRTYLEEGFDIWMAIHRLSYDEKIRGYINEINLDKGREGHNTCDKAYAYANLNSRKYTYCEGAMRRGDFYRKLWGHWEVAVAGLHEAQHSHGHPHEFEDPNSTPCMGPAYSSVLDHAVVTNCSLRSCRYMKDSAVNSFIFQMNYSVGMNNRRFEGLCEKWRNEMGIGRDKF
;
A
#
# COMPACT_ATOMS: atom_id res chain seq x y z
N MET A 1 -36.38 10.15 24.03
CA MET A 1 -37.36 11.14 23.50
C MET A 1 -36.96 11.48 22.06
N THR A 2 -37.90 11.94 21.22
CA THR A 2 -37.68 12.51 19.85
C THR A 2 -36.90 11.62 18.83
N ARG A 3 -37.41 11.15 17.68
CA ARG A 3 -38.29 11.73 16.61
C ARG A 3 -37.69 13.04 16.03
N LEU A 4 -37.72 13.40 14.73
CA LEU A 4 -38.32 12.88 13.48
C LEU A 4 -37.64 13.64 12.28
N ILE A 5 -37.60 13.27 10.98
CA ILE A 5 -38.06 12.11 10.18
C ILE A 5 -36.86 11.57 9.32
N LEU A 6 -36.84 11.08 8.06
CA LEU A 6 -37.79 10.86 6.93
C LEU A 6 -37.67 9.40 6.39
N SER A 7 -37.76 9.18 5.07
CA SER A 7 -38.01 7.87 4.41
C SER A 7 -37.93 7.98 2.86
N LEU A 8 -38.35 6.91 2.14
CA LEU A 8 -38.63 6.78 0.68
C LEU A 8 -37.43 6.36 -0.23
N VAL A 9 -37.49 5.37 -1.13
CA VAL A 9 -38.57 4.41 -1.47
C VAL A 9 -38.02 2.97 -1.63
N SER A 10 -38.80 2.02 -1.09
CA SER A 10 -39.06 0.62 -1.46
C SER A 10 -38.95 0.29 -2.98
N GLY A 11 -38.78 -0.96 -3.44
CA GLY A 11 -39.73 -2.09 -3.36
C GLY A 11 -40.45 -2.29 -4.72
N ILE A 12 -40.98 -3.45 -5.14
CA ILE A 12 -41.26 -4.75 -4.50
C ILE A 12 -41.19 -5.90 -5.54
N LEU A 13 -40.78 -7.07 -5.03
CA LEU A 13 -40.95 -8.49 -5.46
C LEU A 13 -41.78 -8.89 -6.70
N LEU A 14 -41.24 -9.90 -7.40
CA LEU A 14 -41.87 -11.16 -7.90
C LEU A 14 -43.20 -11.12 -8.70
N SER A 15 -43.17 -11.73 -9.89
CA SER A 15 -44.10 -12.84 -10.23
C SER A 15 -43.60 -13.63 -11.46
N ALA A 16 -43.96 -14.92 -11.52
CA ALA A 16 -43.73 -15.79 -12.68
C ALA A 16 -44.82 -16.88 -12.74
N CYS A 17 -45.46 -17.05 -13.90
CA CYS A 17 -45.99 -18.32 -14.45
C CYS A 17 -46.88 -18.10 -15.70
N SER A 18 -46.71 -18.96 -16.73
CA SER A 18 -47.72 -19.45 -17.71
C SER A 18 -48.89 -18.52 -18.14
N ASN A 19 -49.10 -18.19 -19.43
CA ASN A 19 -49.23 -19.11 -20.58
C ASN A 19 -49.13 -18.42 -21.97
N PRO A 20 -48.81 -19.16 -23.05
CA PRO A 20 -49.02 -18.77 -24.45
C PRO A 20 -50.37 -19.34 -24.99
N PRO A 21 -50.72 -19.26 -26.31
CA PRO A 21 -50.24 -18.40 -27.40
C PRO A 21 -51.41 -17.61 -28.07
N LYS A 22 -51.12 -16.82 -29.13
CA LYS A 22 -52.01 -16.74 -30.31
C LYS A 22 -51.29 -16.31 -31.59
N ARG A 23 -51.64 -16.94 -32.72
CA ARG A 23 -51.24 -16.52 -34.08
C ARG A 23 -52.13 -15.38 -34.57
N ILE A 24 -51.58 -14.50 -35.41
CA ILE A 24 -52.24 -14.05 -36.65
C ILE A 24 -51.22 -14.20 -37.78
N SER A 25 -51.65 -14.62 -38.98
CA SER A 25 -50.77 -14.92 -40.11
C SER A 25 -51.46 -14.72 -41.45
N PHE A 26 -50.98 -13.78 -42.26
CA PHE A 26 -51.20 -13.63 -43.71
C PHE A 26 -50.09 -12.69 -44.25
N SER A 27 -49.50 -12.86 -45.44
CA SER A 27 -49.50 -13.99 -46.39
C SER A 27 -48.29 -13.92 -47.35
N LYS A 28 -47.99 -15.02 -48.05
CA LYS A 28 -47.11 -15.06 -49.24
C LYS A 28 -47.73 -14.22 -50.38
N ALA A 29 -47.03 -13.46 -51.23
CA ALA A 29 -45.84 -13.69 -52.09
C ALA A 29 -46.19 -14.19 -53.52
N GLN A 30 -45.28 -13.95 -54.48
CA GLN A 30 -45.42 -14.07 -55.96
C GLN A 30 -46.24 -12.91 -56.58
N VAL A 31 -45.88 -12.23 -57.69
CA VAL A 31 -45.01 -12.45 -58.88
C VAL A 31 -45.72 -13.08 -60.09
N ALA A 32 -46.19 -12.20 -60.98
CA ALA A 32 -46.33 -12.29 -62.45
C ALA A 32 -46.20 -10.82 -62.96
N GLN A 33 -45.38 -10.46 -63.94
CA GLN A 33 -45.45 -10.73 -65.40
C GLN A 33 -46.74 -10.23 -66.08
N ASN A 34 -46.54 -9.42 -67.12
CA ASN A 34 -47.30 -9.14 -68.37
C ASN A 34 -48.85 -9.20 -68.35
N GLU A 35 -49.60 -8.47 -69.20
CA GLU A 35 -49.28 -8.02 -70.58
C GLU A 35 -50.09 -6.77 -70.99
N GLU A 36 -50.05 -6.44 -72.28
CA GLU A 36 -50.59 -5.27 -72.98
C GLU A 36 -52.06 -4.86 -72.67
N SER A 37 -52.34 -3.55 -72.74
CA SER A 37 -53.51 -3.04 -73.50
C SER A 37 -53.37 -1.54 -73.83
N ASN A 38 -53.18 -1.20 -75.11
CA ASN A 38 -53.55 0.12 -75.63
C ASN A 38 -55.07 0.19 -75.85
N PRO A 39 -55.67 1.39 -75.83
CA PRO A 39 -56.06 1.96 -77.13
C PRO A 39 -55.66 3.44 -77.29
N ALA A 40 -55.48 3.86 -78.53
CA ALA A 40 -55.11 5.24 -78.89
C ALA A 40 -56.32 6.17 -79.05
N THR A 41 -56.11 7.47 -78.84
CA THR A 41 -56.81 8.58 -79.52
C THR A 41 -56.05 9.90 -79.34
N GLY A 42 -55.99 10.73 -80.38
CA GLY A 42 -55.67 12.17 -80.26
C GLY A 42 -54.32 12.59 -80.85
N GLU A 43 -54.29 12.86 -82.16
CA GLU A 43 -53.28 13.71 -82.80
C GLU A 43 -53.69 15.19 -82.68
N SER A 44 -52.72 16.10 -82.54
CA SER A 44 -52.76 17.47 -83.07
C SER A 44 -51.40 18.14 -82.90
N ASP A 45 -50.76 18.48 -84.00
CA ASP A 45 -49.49 19.22 -84.07
C ASP A 45 -49.70 20.73 -83.78
N ASP A 46 -48.65 21.44 -83.35
CA ASP A 46 -47.84 22.27 -84.25
C ASP A 46 -46.69 23.00 -83.52
N GLU A 47 -45.75 23.55 -84.29
CA GLU A 47 -44.47 24.13 -83.83
C GLU A 47 -44.54 25.63 -83.45
N GLU A 48 -43.62 26.10 -82.60
CA GLU A 48 -42.68 27.17 -83.01
C GLU A 48 -41.41 27.20 -82.13
N VAL A 49 -40.39 27.97 -82.56
CA VAL A 49 -38.98 27.85 -82.13
C VAL A 49 -38.41 29.21 -81.71
N THR A 50 -37.53 29.28 -80.69
CA THR A 50 -36.35 30.17 -80.72
C THR A 50 -35.28 29.88 -79.63
N ASP A 51 -34.03 29.93 -80.09
CA ASP A 51 -32.77 30.35 -79.44
C ASP A 51 -32.38 29.94 -78.01
N GLY A 52 -31.25 29.24 -77.92
CA GLY A 52 -30.34 29.32 -76.76
C GLY A 52 -29.71 28.00 -76.32
N PRO A 53 -28.49 27.64 -76.80
CA PRO A 53 -27.68 26.63 -76.14
C PRO A 53 -26.99 27.25 -74.92
N GLU A 54 -27.65 27.24 -73.76
CA GLU A 54 -26.88 27.23 -72.52
C GLU A 54 -26.10 25.91 -72.48
N GLU A 55 -24.76 25.99 -72.54
CA GLU A 55 -23.92 24.90 -72.08
C GLU A 55 -24.19 24.72 -70.58
N VAL A 56 -25.12 23.81 -70.27
CA VAL A 56 -25.26 23.26 -68.93
C VAL A 56 -23.95 22.54 -68.62
N LEU A 57 -23.02 23.29 -68.03
CA LEU A 57 -21.83 22.75 -67.38
C LEU A 57 -22.32 21.58 -66.51
N PRO A 58 -21.92 20.33 -66.81
CA PRO A 58 -22.41 19.20 -66.05
C PRO A 58 -22.01 19.43 -64.60
N GLU A 59 -22.99 19.41 -63.68
CA GLU A 59 -22.70 19.49 -62.25
C GLU A 59 -21.58 18.51 -61.94
N LYS A 60 -20.47 18.98 -61.33
CA LYS A 60 -19.43 18.09 -60.81
C LYS A 60 -20.16 17.09 -59.90
N VAL A 61 -20.33 15.85 -60.36
CA VAL A 61 -21.08 14.84 -59.60
C VAL A 61 -20.25 14.49 -58.37
N VAL A 62 -20.50 15.21 -57.27
CA VAL A 62 -19.72 15.11 -56.05
C VAL A 62 -19.91 13.72 -55.48
N LYS A 63 -18.92 12.85 -55.71
CA LYS A 63 -18.95 11.50 -55.17
C LYS A 63 -18.88 11.61 -53.65
N LEU A 64 -19.77 10.91 -52.96
CA LEU A 64 -19.71 10.78 -51.50
C LEU A 64 -18.86 9.58 -51.17
N LEU A 65 -17.71 9.80 -50.53
CA LEU A 65 -16.95 8.71 -49.94
C LEU A 65 -17.79 8.08 -48.81
N LYS A 66 -18.30 6.86 -49.03
CA LYS A 66 -18.90 6.05 -47.97
C LYS A 66 -17.93 4.96 -47.59
N LEU A 67 -17.59 4.91 -46.31
CA LEU A 67 -16.75 3.89 -45.71
C LEU A 67 -17.63 2.98 -44.87
N LYS A 68 -17.65 1.68 -45.19
CA LYS A 68 -18.38 0.67 -44.41
C LYS A 68 -17.40 -0.26 -43.69
N PRO A 69 -17.55 -0.47 -42.37
CA PRO A 69 -16.78 -1.48 -41.66
C PRO A 69 -17.01 -2.89 -42.22
N GLY A 70 -15.91 -3.54 -42.61
CA GLY A 70 -15.85 -4.92 -43.07
C GLY A 70 -15.26 -5.85 -42.00
N GLN A 71 -14.31 -6.70 -42.41
CA GLN A 71 -13.65 -7.63 -41.51
C GLN A 71 -12.70 -6.93 -40.52
N VAL A 72 -12.79 -7.30 -39.25
CA VAL A 72 -11.82 -6.95 -38.19
C VAL A 72 -10.62 -7.91 -38.29
N GLU A 73 -9.45 -7.35 -38.61
CA GLU A 73 -8.18 -8.07 -38.74
C GLU A 73 -7.58 -8.31 -37.35
N ASP A 74 -7.00 -7.28 -36.73
CA ASP A 74 -6.57 -7.28 -35.33
C ASP A 74 -7.73 -6.83 -34.44
N ASP A 75 -8.10 -7.66 -33.46
CA ASP A 75 -9.19 -7.33 -32.53
C ASP A 75 -8.73 -6.31 -31.47
N ALA A 76 -9.45 -5.19 -31.38
CA ALA A 76 -9.19 -4.13 -30.42
C ALA A 76 -9.19 -4.59 -28.95
N TYR A 77 -9.79 -5.75 -28.61
CA TYR A 77 -9.77 -6.31 -27.26
C TYR A 77 -8.49 -7.09 -26.92
N ASP A 78 -7.84 -7.71 -27.92
CA ASP A 78 -6.72 -8.64 -27.73
C ASP A 78 -5.36 -8.06 -28.14
N PHE A 79 -5.36 -7.00 -28.95
CA PHE A 79 -4.16 -6.29 -29.39
C PHE A 79 -4.17 -4.83 -28.95
N THR A 80 -2.99 -4.25 -28.77
CA THR A 80 -2.80 -2.82 -28.48
C THR A 80 -3.46 -1.92 -29.53
N PHE A 81 -3.40 -2.37 -30.78
CA PHE A 81 -3.97 -1.73 -31.96
C PHE A 81 -5.11 -2.57 -32.51
N GLY A 82 -6.29 -1.99 -32.61
CA GLY A 82 -7.40 -2.54 -33.38
C GLY A 82 -7.22 -2.20 -34.87
N SER A 83 -7.69 -3.08 -35.75
CA SER A 83 -7.68 -2.82 -37.18
C SER A 83 -8.91 -3.41 -37.89
N VAL A 84 -9.46 -2.64 -38.83
CA VAL A 84 -10.67 -3.01 -39.58
C VAL A 84 -10.53 -2.59 -41.04
N ASN A 85 -10.90 -3.49 -41.96
CA ASN A 85 -11.05 -3.13 -43.36
C ASN A 85 -12.26 -2.22 -43.53
N LEU A 86 -12.11 -1.13 -44.27
CA LEU A 86 -13.18 -0.26 -44.72
C LEU A 86 -13.42 -0.49 -46.21
N ALA A 87 -14.65 -0.83 -46.58
CA ALA A 87 -15.07 -0.90 -47.98
C ALA A 87 -15.42 0.51 -48.48
N VAL A 88 -14.94 0.86 -49.67
CA VAL A 88 -15.19 2.15 -50.34
C VAL A 88 -16.36 1.99 -51.32
N GLU A 89 -17.48 2.70 -51.11
CA GLU A 89 -18.58 2.71 -52.10
C GLU A 89 -18.36 3.79 -53.18
N GLY A 90 -17.89 3.38 -54.36
CA GLY A 90 -17.73 4.22 -55.56
C GLY A 90 -16.27 4.32 -56.03
N SER A 91 -16.04 4.56 -57.32
CA SER A 91 -14.68 4.73 -57.84
C SER A 91 -14.12 6.11 -57.46
N THR A 92 -12.89 6.15 -56.95
CA THR A 92 -12.13 7.37 -56.75
C THR A 92 -10.72 7.17 -57.29
N ASP A 93 -10.38 7.88 -58.36
CA ASP A 93 -9.03 7.90 -58.93
C ASP A 93 -8.11 8.85 -58.15
N SER A 94 -8.69 9.68 -57.28
CA SER A 94 -7.98 10.54 -56.33
C SER A 94 -7.46 9.74 -55.15
N LYS A 95 -6.19 9.98 -54.80
CA LYS A 95 -5.58 9.48 -53.57
C LYS A 95 -6.33 9.98 -52.33
N LEU A 96 -6.46 9.12 -51.32
CA LEU A 96 -7.12 9.47 -50.06
C LEU A 96 -6.10 9.90 -49.00
N SER A 97 -6.53 10.81 -48.13
CA SER A 97 -5.75 11.34 -47.00
C SER A 97 -6.61 11.40 -45.73
N LEU A 98 -5.94 11.38 -44.57
CA LEU A 98 -6.56 11.28 -43.25
C LEU A 98 -6.17 12.49 -42.39
N GLU A 99 -7.15 13.32 -42.02
CA GLU A 99 -7.00 14.33 -40.97
C GLU A 99 -7.58 13.76 -39.65
N ARG A 100 -6.88 13.98 -38.53
CA ARG A 100 -7.24 13.46 -37.19
C ARG A 100 -7.56 14.64 -36.28
N TYR A 101 -8.69 14.59 -35.59
CA TYR A 101 -9.16 15.66 -34.71
C TYR A 101 -9.61 15.13 -33.35
N LEU A 102 -9.07 15.72 -32.28
CA LEU A 102 -9.65 15.58 -30.95
C LEU A 102 -10.96 16.39 -30.91
N PHE A 103 -12.09 15.73 -30.66
CA PHE A 103 -13.36 16.38 -30.37
C PHE A 103 -13.58 16.52 -28.87
N MET A 104 -13.96 17.72 -28.43
CA MET A 104 -14.43 18.01 -27.08
C MET A 104 -15.73 18.80 -27.16
N ASP A 105 -16.78 18.43 -26.44
CA ASP A 105 -18.05 19.19 -26.48
C ASP A 105 -17.98 20.54 -25.73
N GLN A 106 -17.03 20.67 -24.79
CA GLN A 106 -16.80 21.87 -23.98
C GLN A 106 -15.30 22.16 -23.83
N PRO A 107 -14.59 22.50 -24.93
CA PRO A 107 -13.13 22.64 -24.94
C PRO A 107 -12.61 23.71 -23.94
N GLN A 108 -13.43 24.68 -23.56
CA GLN A 108 -13.12 25.69 -22.55
C GLN A 108 -12.95 25.16 -21.12
N LEU A 109 -13.36 23.91 -20.84
CA LEU A 109 -13.16 23.27 -19.52
C LEU A 109 -11.82 22.54 -19.39
N VAL A 110 -11.07 22.38 -20.47
CA VAL A 110 -9.76 21.71 -20.48
C VAL A 110 -8.66 22.74 -20.72
N ASP A 111 -7.73 22.85 -19.77
CA ASP A 111 -6.53 23.66 -19.94
C ASP A 111 -5.63 23.14 -21.07
N GLU A 112 -4.67 23.95 -21.49
CA GLU A 112 -3.79 23.64 -22.62
C GLU A 112 -2.93 22.37 -22.39
N LYS A 113 -2.52 22.12 -21.14
CA LYS A 113 -1.67 20.98 -20.78
C LYS A 113 -2.44 19.66 -20.78
N ASP A 114 -3.64 19.65 -20.20
CA ASP A 114 -4.54 18.49 -20.25
C ASP A 114 -5.03 18.25 -21.69
N ARG A 115 -5.24 19.31 -22.49
CA ARG A 115 -5.62 19.22 -23.91
C ARG A 115 -4.53 18.56 -24.76
N LEU A 116 -3.27 18.99 -24.61
CA LEU A 116 -2.14 18.38 -25.30
C LEU A 116 -2.00 16.88 -24.95
N LYS A 117 -2.29 16.48 -23.71
CA LYS A 117 -2.37 15.06 -23.34
C LYS A 117 -3.53 14.35 -24.02
N LEU A 118 -4.73 14.94 -24.04
CA LEU A 118 -5.89 14.33 -24.69
C LEU A 118 -5.71 14.16 -26.22
N MET A 119 -4.91 15.00 -26.89
CA MET A 119 -4.61 14.84 -28.32
C MET A 119 -3.93 13.50 -28.65
N THR A 120 -3.19 12.90 -27.70
CA THR A 120 -2.58 11.56 -27.88
C THR A 120 -3.60 10.46 -28.14
N LEU A 121 -4.86 10.64 -27.70
CA LEU A 121 -5.99 9.75 -28.02
C LEU A 121 -6.19 9.57 -29.53
N CYS A 122 -5.91 10.62 -30.31
CA CYS A 122 -6.05 10.66 -31.76
C CYS A 122 -4.76 10.43 -32.54
N LYS A 123 -3.60 10.39 -31.86
CA LYS A 123 -2.29 10.41 -32.52
C LYS A 123 -2.06 9.15 -33.36
N ASP A 124 -2.06 8.00 -32.71
CA ASP A 124 -1.67 6.72 -33.31
C ASP A 124 -2.84 6.08 -34.09
N ILE A 125 -3.20 6.73 -35.20
CA ILE A 125 -4.26 6.31 -36.14
C ILE A 125 -3.73 6.46 -37.57
N VAL A 126 -3.90 5.44 -38.40
CA VAL A 126 -3.54 5.45 -39.83
C VAL A 126 -4.64 4.84 -40.70
N LEU A 127 -4.59 5.18 -41.98
CA LEU A 127 -5.38 4.59 -43.05
C LEU A 127 -4.39 4.10 -44.12
N GLU A 128 -4.22 2.79 -44.22
CA GLU A 128 -3.38 2.16 -45.26
C GLU A 128 -4.27 1.77 -46.46
N GLU A 129 -3.78 1.96 -47.69
CA GLU A 129 -4.43 1.42 -48.88
C GLU A 129 -4.20 -0.10 -48.95
N ASN A 130 -5.27 -0.87 -49.15
CA ASN A 130 -5.24 -2.34 -49.24
C ASN A 130 -5.59 -2.76 -50.69
N ALA A 131 -6.01 -4.01 -50.92
CA ALA A 131 -6.46 -4.47 -52.24
C ALA A 131 -7.59 -3.59 -52.82
N GLU A 132 -7.72 -3.58 -54.15
CA GLU A 132 -8.59 -2.65 -54.91
C GLU A 132 -9.96 -2.39 -54.27
N ASN A 133 -10.25 -1.11 -53.98
CA ASN A 133 -11.47 -0.60 -53.31
C ASN A 133 -11.61 -0.95 -51.80
N SER A 134 -10.53 -1.36 -51.13
CA SER A 134 -10.49 -1.53 -49.67
C SER A 134 -9.35 -0.75 -49.02
N LEU A 135 -9.59 -0.28 -47.80
CA LEU A 135 -8.62 0.47 -46.97
C LEU A 135 -8.52 -0.22 -45.60
N LEU A 136 -7.34 -0.23 -44.98
CA LEU A 136 -7.16 -0.73 -43.62
C LEU A 136 -7.05 0.46 -42.65
N LEU A 137 -8.06 0.67 -41.81
CA LEU A 137 -7.97 1.61 -40.70
C LEU A 137 -7.33 0.89 -39.50
N GLN A 138 -6.25 1.44 -38.95
CA GLN A 138 -5.63 0.98 -37.70
C GLN A 138 -5.62 2.10 -36.66
N TRP A 139 -5.91 1.78 -35.40
CA TRP A 139 -5.90 2.76 -34.30
C TRP A 139 -5.41 2.14 -32.99
N ARG A 140 -4.75 2.94 -32.16
CA ARG A 140 -4.41 2.57 -30.78
C ARG A 140 -5.68 2.41 -29.93
N SER A 141 -6.05 1.18 -29.63
CA SER A 141 -7.19 0.84 -28.77
C SER A 141 -6.83 0.92 -27.28
N TYR A 142 -5.60 0.55 -26.93
CA TYR A 142 -5.07 0.65 -25.57
C TYR A 142 -4.24 1.92 -25.35
N GLN A 143 -4.84 2.83 -24.58
CA GLN A 143 -4.22 4.08 -24.10
C GLN A 143 -3.64 3.92 -22.69
N SER A 144 -2.70 4.81 -22.32
CA SER A 144 -2.02 4.74 -21.02
C SER A 144 -2.96 4.99 -19.82
N SER A 145 -2.56 4.48 -18.65
CA SER A 145 -3.26 4.68 -17.38
C SER A 145 -3.45 6.15 -17.01
N GLU A 146 -2.54 7.03 -17.45
CA GLU A 146 -2.64 8.48 -17.23
C GLU A 146 -3.73 9.10 -18.11
N ILE A 147 -3.76 8.75 -19.41
CA ILE A 147 -4.78 9.22 -20.36
C ILE A 147 -6.17 8.76 -19.89
N LYS A 148 -6.32 7.48 -19.52
CA LYS A 148 -7.59 6.93 -18.99
C LYS A 148 -8.09 7.69 -17.76
N LYS A 149 -7.22 7.98 -16.78
CA LYS A 149 -7.58 8.79 -15.59
C LYS A 149 -7.98 10.21 -15.98
N LEU A 150 -7.22 10.85 -16.87
CA LEU A 150 -7.47 12.22 -17.32
C LEU A 150 -8.87 12.35 -17.94
N ILE A 151 -9.24 11.42 -18.83
CA ILE A 151 -10.57 11.36 -19.45
C ILE A 151 -11.66 11.26 -18.38
N LEU A 152 -11.55 10.31 -17.45
CA LEU A 152 -12.51 10.13 -16.34
C LEU A 152 -12.65 11.42 -15.51
N THR A 153 -11.55 12.08 -15.16
CA THR A 153 -11.56 13.35 -14.42
C THR A 153 -12.19 14.52 -15.20
N GLN A 154 -12.12 14.57 -16.54
CA GLN A 154 -12.87 15.58 -17.29
C GLN A 154 -14.37 15.25 -17.38
N LEU A 155 -14.74 13.96 -17.48
CA LEU A 155 -16.15 13.52 -17.41
C LEU A 155 -16.77 13.84 -16.04
N GLU A 156 -16.02 13.63 -14.94
CA GLU A 156 -16.42 14.00 -13.57
C GLU A 156 -16.64 15.52 -13.41
N LYS A 157 -15.90 16.36 -14.14
CA LYS A 157 -16.11 17.82 -14.21
C LYS A 157 -17.33 18.22 -15.06
N GLY A 158 -18.04 17.27 -15.67
CA GLY A 158 -19.27 17.51 -16.43
C GLY A 158 -19.12 17.58 -17.96
N MET A 159 -17.93 17.29 -18.50
CA MET A 159 -17.74 17.12 -19.94
C MET A 159 -18.55 15.91 -20.44
N LYS A 160 -19.18 16.02 -21.62
CA LYS A 160 -20.10 14.97 -22.11
C LYS A 160 -19.51 14.12 -23.22
N SER A 161 -18.51 14.61 -23.94
CA SER A 161 -17.89 13.89 -25.04
C SER A 161 -16.44 14.28 -25.25
N ILE A 162 -15.55 13.30 -25.05
CA ILE A 162 -14.16 13.29 -25.53
C ILE A 162 -14.06 12.07 -26.45
N ARG A 163 -13.71 12.28 -27.71
CA ARG A 163 -13.64 11.23 -28.74
C ARG A 163 -12.70 11.64 -29.86
N CYS A 164 -12.23 10.68 -30.65
CA CYS A 164 -11.44 10.99 -31.83
C CYS A 164 -12.31 11.02 -33.08
N VAL A 165 -12.24 12.11 -33.83
CA VAL A 165 -12.97 12.30 -35.08
C VAL A 165 -11.96 12.33 -36.22
N LEU A 166 -12.21 11.51 -37.25
CA LEU A 166 -11.37 11.42 -38.44
C LEU A 166 -12.10 12.02 -39.63
N LYS A 167 -11.36 12.70 -40.50
CA LYS A 167 -11.85 13.16 -41.80
C LYS A 167 -11.01 12.49 -42.89
N VAL A 168 -11.64 11.62 -43.68
CA VAL A 168 -11.03 10.99 -44.86
C VAL A 168 -11.44 11.79 -46.09
N LYS A 169 -10.46 12.30 -46.83
CA LYS A 169 -10.69 13.21 -47.95
C LYS A 169 -9.81 12.88 -49.16
N GLY A 170 -10.31 13.19 -50.35
CA GLY A 170 -9.51 13.20 -51.58
C GLY A 170 -8.73 14.51 -51.73
N GLU A 171 -7.97 14.61 -52.81
CA GLU A 171 -7.16 15.79 -53.15
C GLU A 171 -8.03 17.02 -53.49
N ASP A 172 -9.22 16.82 -54.07
CA ASP A 172 -10.22 17.86 -54.34
C ASP A 172 -11.51 17.61 -53.51
N GLU A 173 -11.65 18.30 -52.38
CA GLU A 173 -12.86 18.25 -51.54
C GLU A 173 -14.13 18.80 -52.25
N THR A 174 -14.00 19.46 -53.41
CA THR A 174 -15.14 19.88 -54.26
C THR A 174 -15.61 18.80 -55.22
N ALA A 175 -14.80 17.76 -55.47
CA ALA A 175 -15.15 16.61 -56.31
C ALA A 175 -15.47 15.35 -55.50
N LEU A 176 -14.80 15.15 -54.36
CA LEU A 176 -15.05 14.04 -53.44
C LEU A 176 -15.40 14.59 -52.05
N LYS A 177 -16.67 14.48 -51.65
CA LYS A 177 -17.12 14.95 -50.32
C LYS A 177 -16.48 14.07 -49.23
N PRO A 178 -15.80 14.66 -48.23
CA PRO A 178 -15.07 13.90 -47.21
C PRO A 178 -15.99 13.03 -46.35
N ALA A 179 -15.51 11.83 -46.02
CA ALA A 179 -16.12 10.95 -45.03
C ALA A 179 -15.65 11.34 -43.64
N TRP A 180 -16.55 11.28 -42.65
CA TRP A 180 -16.23 11.52 -41.25
C TRP A 180 -16.44 10.23 -40.45
N LEU A 181 -15.43 9.81 -39.68
CA LEU A 181 -15.51 8.64 -38.80
C LEU A 181 -15.37 9.08 -37.33
N ASP A 182 -16.00 8.34 -36.42
CA ASP A 182 -15.98 8.60 -34.98
C ASP A 182 -15.44 7.38 -34.23
N LEU A 183 -14.33 7.57 -33.51
CA LEU A 183 -13.75 6.59 -32.61
C LEU A 183 -14.00 7.04 -31.17
N ASN A 184 -14.88 6.30 -30.50
CA ASN A 184 -15.43 6.62 -29.21
C ASN A 184 -14.89 5.64 -28.13
N LEU A 185 -14.60 6.18 -26.95
CA LEU A 185 -14.22 5.41 -25.74
C LEU A 185 -15.44 4.92 -24.95
N MET A 186 -16.53 5.68 -25.05
CA MET A 186 -17.72 5.55 -24.22
C MET A 186 -18.83 4.83 -24.99
N LEU A 187 -18.86 3.51 -24.87
CA LEU A 187 -19.94 2.69 -25.45
C LEU A 187 -21.30 3.06 -24.84
N ASP A 188 -22.16 3.68 -25.64
CA ASP A 188 -23.60 3.69 -25.42
C ASP A 188 -24.16 2.34 -25.88
N GLU A 189 -24.98 1.67 -25.06
CA GLU A 189 -25.63 0.40 -25.38
C GLU A 189 -26.50 0.46 -26.65
N LYS A 190 -26.85 1.67 -27.11
CA LYS A 190 -27.64 1.94 -28.33
C LYS A 190 -26.78 2.15 -29.59
N GLN A 191 -25.48 2.35 -29.45
CA GLN A 191 -24.60 2.54 -30.60
C GLN A 191 -24.17 1.19 -31.18
N LYS A 192 -24.26 1.05 -32.51
CA LYS A 192 -23.62 -0.07 -33.21
C LYS A 192 -22.15 0.28 -33.41
N VAL A 193 -21.27 -0.56 -32.86
CA VAL A 193 -19.83 -0.30 -32.76
C VAL A 193 -19.05 -1.52 -33.29
N VAL A 194 -17.91 -1.25 -33.92
CA VAL A 194 -17.09 -2.21 -34.67
C VAL A 194 -15.61 -2.13 -34.25
N GLY A 195 -14.79 -3.08 -34.71
CA GLY A 195 -13.37 -3.18 -34.36
C GLY A 195 -13.06 -4.17 -33.23
N SER A 196 -14.06 -4.73 -32.55
CA SER A 196 -13.87 -5.80 -31.55
C SER A 196 -15.00 -6.82 -31.62
N LYS A 197 -14.64 -8.10 -31.58
CA LYS A 197 -15.55 -9.26 -31.50
C LYS A 197 -16.05 -9.48 -30.06
N ASN A 198 -15.39 -8.89 -29.07
CA ASN A 198 -15.75 -8.95 -27.64
C ASN A 198 -16.16 -7.57 -27.08
N LEU A 199 -17.27 -7.02 -27.57
CA LEU A 199 -17.78 -5.69 -27.15
C LEU A 199 -17.94 -5.56 -25.62
N ALA A 200 -18.41 -6.61 -24.95
CA ALA A 200 -18.63 -6.62 -23.50
C ALA A 200 -17.33 -6.66 -22.66
N GLY A 201 -16.23 -7.13 -23.24
CA GLY A 201 -14.89 -6.99 -22.68
C GLY A 201 -14.32 -5.59 -22.93
N SER A 202 -14.41 -5.12 -24.17
CA SER A 202 -13.91 -3.81 -24.60
C SER A 202 -14.57 -2.63 -23.87
N ALA A 203 -15.84 -2.77 -23.49
CA ALA A 203 -16.54 -1.85 -22.60
C ALA A 203 -15.84 -1.65 -21.25
N LYS A 204 -15.36 -2.74 -20.64
CA LYS A 204 -14.84 -2.77 -19.26
C LYS A 204 -13.42 -2.23 -19.16
N GLU A 205 -12.61 -2.40 -20.20
CA GLU A 205 -11.26 -1.82 -20.27
C GLU A 205 -11.28 -0.40 -20.90
N THR A 206 -12.46 0.11 -21.30
CA THR A 206 -12.70 1.46 -21.89
C THR A 206 -11.79 1.74 -23.09
N LEU A 207 -11.96 0.93 -24.13
CA LEU A 207 -11.13 0.95 -25.34
C LEU A 207 -11.71 1.89 -26.41
N LEU A 208 -10.84 2.53 -27.20
CA LEU A 208 -11.30 3.22 -28.41
C LEU A 208 -11.86 2.21 -29.40
N LEU A 209 -13.08 2.46 -29.89
CA LEU A 209 -13.74 1.65 -30.90
C LEU A 209 -14.42 2.52 -31.95
N LEU A 210 -14.48 2.04 -33.19
CA LEU A 210 -15.07 2.77 -34.31
C LEU A 210 -16.60 2.63 -34.31
N SER A 211 -17.32 3.75 -34.41
CA SER A 211 -18.78 3.76 -34.58
C SER A 211 -19.18 3.40 -36.01
N ASP A 212 -20.26 2.62 -36.15
CA ASP A 212 -20.86 2.25 -37.45
C ASP A 212 -21.81 3.34 -37.99
N THR A 213 -21.97 4.47 -37.27
CA THR A 213 -22.87 5.58 -37.66
C THR A 213 -22.11 6.80 -38.18
N VAL A 214 -22.39 7.18 -39.42
CA VAL A 214 -21.94 8.43 -40.07
C VAL A 214 -23.20 9.24 -40.45
N PRO A 215 -23.28 10.57 -40.24
CA PRO A 215 -22.18 11.49 -39.95
C PRO A 215 -22.22 12.14 -38.55
N VAL A 216 -21.03 12.32 -37.98
CA VAL A 216 -20.77 13.51 -37.15
C VAL A 216 -20.26 14.60 -38.09
N THR A 217 -20.94 15.75 -38.14
CA THR A 217 -20.41 16.99 -38.73
C THR A 217 -20.14 17.95 -37.58
N PRO A 218 -18.90 18.00 -37.03
CA PRO A 218 -18.63 18.79 -35.83
C PRO A 218 -18.59 20.29 -36.15
N ASP A 219 -18.99 21.15 -35.21
CA ASP A 219 -18.61 22.58 -35.25
C ASP A 219 -17.07 22.65 -35.11
N SER A 220 -16.43 23.42 -35.99
CA SER A 220 -14.97 23.59 -36.01
C SER A 220 -14.41 24.13 -34.68
N LYS A 221 -15.22 24.85 -33.88
CA LYS A 221 -14.85 25.32 -32.54
C LYS A 221 -14.60 24.19 -31.53
N ASN A 222 -15.14 23.00 -31.79
CA ASN A 222 -15.05 21.83 -30.91
C ASN A 222 -14.00 20.81 -31.38
N LEU A 223 -13.23 21.13 -32.42
CA LEU A 223 -12.17 20.28 -32.97
C LEU A 223 -10.79 20.88 -32.72
N VAL A 224 -9.84 20.01 -32.38
CA VAL A 224 -8.40 20.33 -32.34
C VAL A 224 -7.68 19.38 -33.29
N LEU A 225 -7.03 19.92 -34.32
CA LEU A 225 -6.26 19.13 -35.29
C LEU A 225 -5.06 18.47 -34.59
N VAL A 226 -4.80 17.20 -34.92
CA VAL A 226 -3.66 16.43 -34.40
C VAL A 226 -2.68 16.17 -35.53
N GLU A 227 -1.60 16.95 -35.53
CA GLU A 227 -0.56 16.96 -36.58
C GLU A 227 0.55 15.93 -36.33
N ASP A 228 0.74 15.49 -35.08
CA ASP A 228 1.71 14.46 -34.64
C ASP A 228 1.82 13.26 -35.60
N GLU A 229 3.04 12.82 -35.96
CA GLU A 229 3.21 11.59 -36.74
C GLU A 229 2.69 10.34 -35.97
N PRO A 230 1.88 9.46 -36.60
CA PRO A 230 1.31 8.28 -35.96
C PRO A 230 2.33 7.13 -35.85
N ALA A 231 2.38 6.45 -34.70
CA ALA A 231 3.19 5.25 -34.50
C ALA A 231 2.31 3.99 -34.37
N ILE A 232 2.45 3.04 -35.31
CA ILE A 232 1.66 1.81 -35.34
C ILE A 232 2.54 0.58 -35.11
N LEU A 233 2.17 -0.25 -34.14
CA LEU A 233 2.87 -1.51 -33.82
C LEU A 233 1.96 -2.69 -34.15
N LYS A 234 2.29 -3.44 -35.20
CA LYS A 234 1.41 -4.52 -35.71
C LYS A 234 1.53 -5.78 -34.84
N LYS A 235 0.38 -6.36 -34.48
CA LYS A 235 0.22 -7.64 -33.76
C LYS A 235 0.80 -7.72 -32.33
N ILE A 236 0.92 -6.58 -31.64
CA ILE A 236 1.29 -6.55 -30.21
C ILE A 236 0.09 -6.90 -29.34
N LYS A 237 0.17 -8.02 -28.60
CA LYS A 237 -0.86 -8.47 -27.63
C LYS A 237 -1.01 -7.44 -26.50
N SER A 238 -2.24 -7.06 -26.19
CA SER A 238 -2.54 -6.04 -25.17
C SER A 238 -2.29 -6.55 -23.75
N LEU A 239 -1.67 -5.72 -22.90
CA LEU A 239 -1.72 -5.85 -21.45
C LEU A 239 -3.03 -5.25 -20.94
N LYS A 240 -3.92 -6.09 -20.39
CA LYS A 240 -5.17 -5.68 -19.73
C LYS A 240 -5.00 -5.55 -18.23
N SER A 241 -5.86 -4.74 -17.60
CA SER A 241 -5.97 -4.65 -16.14
C SER A 241 -6.32 -6.01 -15.52
N SER A 242 -7.13 -6.78 -16.25
CA SER A 242 -7.56 -8.14 -15.93
C SER A 242 -6.50 -9.23 -16.14
N ASP A 243 -5.39 -8.96 -16.84
CA ASP A 243 -4.29 -9.92 -17.02
C ASP A 243 -3.31 -9.95 -15.82
N LEU A 244 -3.42 -8.98 -14.88
CA LEU A 244 -2.51 -8.84 -13.74
C LEU A 244 -3.08 -9.49 -12.48
N SER A 245 -2.39 -10.50 -11.97
CA SER A 245 -2.73 -11.20 -10.74
C SER A 245 -1.75 -10.86 -9.62
N VAL A 246 -2.25 -10.47 -8.43
CA VAL A 246 -1.46 -10.19 -7.23
C VAL A 246 -1.73 -11.27 -6.19
N LYS A 247 -0.67 -11.89 -5.66
CA LYS A 247 -0.75 -13.04 -4.75
C LYS A 247 0.26 -12.87 -3.61
N VAL A 248 -0.18 -13.10 -2.38
CA VAL A 248 0.71 -13.10 -1.22
C VAL A 248 1.32 -14.49 -1.05
N LEU A 249 2.65 -14.57 -0.96
CA LEU A 249 3.39 -15.83 -0.85
C LEU A 249 3.79 -16.19 0.58
N THR A 250 4.06 -15.20 1.44
CA THR A 250 4.57 -15.47 2.80
C THR A 250 4.21 -14.33 3.76
N LEU A 251 3.75 -14.71 4.96
CA LEU A 251 3.42 -13.83 6.09
C LEU A 251 3.99 -14.42 7.40
N ALA A 252 5.30 -14.62 7.47
CA ALA A 252 5.97 -15.13 8.67
C ALA A 252 7.48 -14.83 8.73
N PRO A 253 7.89 -13.88 9.59
CA PRO A 253 9.05 -13.97 10.46
C PRO A 253 8.68 -14.69 11.77
N GLU A 254 9.65 -15.33 12.41
CA GLU A 254 9.48 -16.36 13.47
C GLU A 254 8.83 -15.88 14.79
N ASN A 255 8.66 -14.56 15.00
CA ASN A 255 8.02 -13.98 16.19
C ASN A 255 7.06 -12.84 15.80
N PRO A 256 5.82 -12.79 16.30
CA PRO A 256 4.83 -11.76 15.94
C PRO A 256 5.15 -10.37 16.52
N CYS A 257 4.59 -9.32 15.93
CA CYS A 257 4.52 -8.01 16.58
C CYS A 257 3.68 -8.12 17.85
N SER A 258 4.18 -7.62 18.98
CA SER A 258 3.52 -7.73 20.28
C SER A 258 3.10 -6.38 20.83
N LEU A 259 1.81 -6.24 21.19
CA LEU A 259 1.19 -5.04 21.71
C LEU A 259 1.01 -5.14 23.23
N ASP A 260 1.46 -4.11 23.95
CA ASP A 260 1.17 -3.94 25.37
C ASP A 260 -0.30 -3.51 25.53
N THR A 261 -1.11 -4.31 26.22
CA THR A 261 -2.55 -4.03 26.41
C THR A 261 -2.81 -2.90 27.40
N ALA A 262 -1.90 -2.68 28.36
CA ALA A 262 -2.01 -1.64 29.37
C ALA A 262 -1.45 -0.30 28.87
N ALA A 263 -0.31 -0.32 28.17
CA ALA A 263 0.31 0.87 27.58
C ALA A 263 -0.26 1.27 26.20
N LYS A 264 -0.87 0.32 25.47
CA LYS A 264 -1.46 0.49 24.12
C LYS A 264 -0.47 0.82 22.99
N ASP A 265 0.76 0.35 23.12
CA ASP A 265 1.88 0.54 22.18
C ASP A 265 2.74 -0.74 22.04
N PHE A 266 3.50 -0.90 20.95
CA PHE A 266 4.18 -2.18 20.69
C PHE A 266 5.44 -2.36 21.53
N ILE A 267 5.62 -3.56 22.10
CA ILE A 267 6.72 -3.95 23.00
C ILE A 267 8.02 -4.19 22.23
N ASN A 268 7.91 -4.69 20.99
CA ASN A 268 9.02 -4.89 20.06
C ASN A 268 8.93 -3.92 18.86
N PRO A 269 8.97 -2.59 19.06
CA PRO A 269 8.67 -1.60 18.02
C PRO A 269 9.63 -1.71 16.82
N ASP A 270 10.90 -2.03 17.06
CA ASP A 270 11.93 -2.16 16.04
C ASP A 270 12.03 -3.55 15.39
N GLN A 271 11.19 -4.51 15.81
CA GLN A 271 11.12 -5.83 15.16
C GLN A 271 10.76 -5.65 13.68
N LEU A 272 11.63 -6.15 12.82
CA LEU A 272 11.43 -6.16 11.38
C LEU A 272 10.38 -7.20 10.99
N ARG A 273 9.56 -6.83 10.01
CA ARG A 273 8.50 -7.61 9.38
C ARG A 273 8.71 -7.59 7.87
N SER A 274 8.44 -8.73 7.24
CA SER A 274 8.49 -8.87 5.79
C SER A 274 7.28 -9.65 5.28
N GLN A 275 6.72 -9.20 4.16
CA GLN A 275 5.67 -9.88 3.41
C GLN A 275 6.20 -10.12 1.99
N SER A 276 6.13 -11.37 1.51
CA SER A 276 6.45 -11.69 0.11
C SER A 276 5.19 -11.63 -0.75
N ILE A 277 5.29 -10.92 -1.88
CA ILE A 277 4.19 -10.70 -2.82
C ILE A 277 4.69 -11.07 -4.22
N GLU A 278 3.91 -11.90 -4.91
CA GLU A 278 4.07 -12.28 -6.31
C GLU A 278 3.06 -11.49 -7.15
N LEU A 279 3.52 -10.93 -8.27
CA LEU A 279 2.64 -10.35 -9.28
C LEU A 279 2.95 -11.01 -10.62
N SER A 280 1.94 -11.62 -11.23
CA SER A 280 2.06 -12.45 -12.42
C SER A 280 1.07 -12.06 -13.50
N GLY A 281 1.55 -12.02 -14.75
CA GLY A 281 0.71 -11.93 -15.93
C GLY A 281 0.07 -13.29 -16.26
N VAL A 282 -1.13 -13.28 -16.85
CA VAL A 282 -1.83 -14.50 -17.27
C VAL A 282 -0.95 -15.37 -18.18
N GLN A 283 -0.84 -16.64 -17.83
CA GLN A 283 -0.16 -17.72 -18.57
C GLN A 283 1.34 -17.52 -18.89
N GLY A 284 1.95 -16.44 -18.42
CA GLY A 284 3.39 -16.21 -18.55
C GLY A 284 3.88 -15.76 -19.94
N GLU A 285 2.99 -15.65 -20.92
CA GLU A 285 3.31 -15.23 -22.30
C GLU A 285 3.64 -13.73 -22.40
N LEU A 286 2.89 -12.89 -21.66
CA LEU A 286 3.00 -11.44 -21.74
C LEU A 286 4.04 -10.95 -20.74
N LYS A 287 4.99 -10.14 -21.22
CA LYS A 287 6.02 -9.49 -20.41
C LYS A 287 5.66 -8.04 -20.11
N PHE A 288 5.97 -7.61 -18.91
CA PHE A 288 5.77 -6.25 -18.44
C PHE A 288 6.94 -5.78 -17.55
N ARG A 289 7.08 -4.47 -17.42
CA ARG A 289 7.95 -3.77 -16.46
C ARG A 289 7.05 -3.08 -15.44
N LEU A 290 7.46 -2.95 -14.17
CA LEU A 290 6.65 -2.29 -13.13
C LEU A 290 7.25 -0.95 -12.70
N SER A 291 6.38 0.04 -12.49
CA SER A 291 6.75 1.29 -11.80
C SER A 291 6.97 1.05 -10.31
N ASP A 292 7.80 1.87 -9.68
CA ASP A 292 7.88 1.95 -8.22
C ASP A 292 6.47 2.30 -7.65
N PRO A 293 5.94 1.57 -6.65
CA PRO A 293 4.58 1.77 -6.14
C PRO A 293 4.39 3.10 -5.40
N ALA A 294 3.43 3.91 -5.82
CA ALA A 294 3.02 5.13 -5.13
C ALA A 294 1.90 4.84 -4.12
N VAL A 295 1.92 5.45 -2.93
CA VAL A 295 0.85 5.25 -1.92
C VAL A 295 -0.48 5.73 -2.46
N GLU A 296 -1.51 4.89 -2.36
CA GLU A 296 -2.88 5.18 -2.77
C GLU A 296 -3.73 5.61 -1.56
N ALA A 297 -4.53 6.66 -1.73
CA ALA A 297 -5.46 7.11 -0.70
C ALA A 297 -6.66 6.16 -0.58
N ILE A 298 -7.04 5.79 0.64
CA ILE A 298 -8.15 4.89 0.93
C ILE A 298 -9.30 5.71 1.52
N ASN A 299 -10.49 5.62 0.91
CA ASN A 299 -11.66 6.42 1.27
C ASN A 299 -11.36 7.93 1.33
N GLY A 300 -10.55 8.42 0.38
CA GLY A 300 -10.11 9.82 0.31
C GLY A 300 -9.01 10.22 1.29
N ARG A 301 -8.57 9.33 2.20
CA ARG A 301 -7.52 9.61 3.18
C ARG A 301 -6.19 8.96 2.79
N LEU A 302 -5.12 9.75 2.78
CA LEU A 302 -3.75 9.26 2.65
C LEU A 302 -3.20 8.85 4.02
N VAL A 303 -2.56 7.67 4.10
CA VAL A 303 -1.94 7.14 5.32
C VAL A 303 -0.42 7.28 5.14
N GLU A 304 0.14 8.35 5.69
CA GLU A 304 1.54 8.73 5.50
C GLU A 304 2.53 7.67 6.00
N ALA A 305 2.17 6.91 7.05
CA ALA A 305 3.00 5.81 7.53
C ALA A 305 3.23 4.71 6.47
N CYS A 306 2.37 4.58 5.45
CA CYS A 306 2.59 3.66 4.33
C CYS A 306 3.81 4.01 3.46
N ARG A 307 4.34 5.25 3.52
CA ARG A 307 5.60 5.61 2.83
C ARG A 307 6.84 5.01 3.50
N GLN A 308 6.75 4.56 4.75
CA GLN A 308 7.85 3.90 5.46
C GLN A 308 8.07 2.45 4.99
N ILE A 309 7.08 1.85 4.32
CA ILE A 309 7.15 0.47 3.85
C ILE A 309 7.93 0.44 2.54
N THR A 310 9.06 -0.27 2.55
CA THR A 310 9.98 -0.34 1.41
C THR A 310 9.75 -1.63 0.63
N PHE A 311 9.73 -1.53 -0.69
CA PHE A 311 9.60 -2.65 -1.60
C PHE A 311 10.96 -2.97 -2.24
N LYS A 312 11.38 -4.24 -2.17
CA LYS A 312 12.61 -4.73 -2.81
C LYS A 312 12.27 -5.66 -3.97
N ASP A 313 13.02 -5.52 -5.06
CA ASP A 313 12.97 -6.34 -6.28
C ASP A 313 11.61 -6.26 -7.02
N LEU A 314 11.14 -5.01 -7.19
CA LEU A 314 10.17 -4.64 -8.22
C LEU A 314 10.91 -4.62 -9.56
N SER A 315 10.63 -5.60 -10.43
CA SER A 315 11.32 -5.80 -11.70
C SER A 315 11.20 -4.59 -12.64
N LYS A 316 12.32 -3.91 -12.86
CA LYS A 316 12.46 -2.82 -13.84
C LYS A 316 12.75 -3.36 -15.24
N ASP A 317 13.37 -4.53 -15.33
CA ASP A 317 13.46 -5.35 -16.53
C ASP A 317 12.12 -6.04 -16.84
N ALA A 318 11.96 -6.50 -18.08
CA ALA A 318 10.71 -7.09 -18.55
C ALA A 318 10.55 -8.56 -18.17
N VAL A 319 9.54 -8.84 -17.36
CA VAL A 319 9.25 -10.17 -16.79
C VAL A 319 7.79 -10.57 -17.03
N SER A 320 7.52 -11.87 -16.98
CA SER A 320 6.14 -12.39 -16.97
C SER A 320 5.59 -12.62 -15.56
N SER A 321 6.47 -12.69 -14.56
CA SER A 321 6.12 -12.53 -13.14
C SER A 321 7.26 -11.88 -12.36
N THR A 322 6.90 -11.16 -11.31
CA THR A 322 7.82 -10.56 -10.35
C THR A 322 7.54 -11.06 -8.94
N ARG A 323 8.54 -11.05 -8.07
CA ARG A 323 8.40 -11.36 -6.65
C ARG A 323 9.15 -10.32 -5.84
N PHE A 324 8.40 -9.48 -5.15
CA PHE A 324 8.95 -8.44 -4.29
C PHE A 324 8.68 -8.73 -2.82
N SER A 325 9.52 -8.17 -1.95
CA SER A 325 9.26 -8.15 -0.50
C SER A 325 8.93 -6.73 -0.07
N SER A 326 7.84 -6.57 0.68
CA SER A 326 7.60 -5.35 1.46
C SER A 326 8.22 -5.52 2.85
N ASN A 327 8.95 -4.51 3.31
CA ASN A 327 9.70 -4.55 4.57
C ASN A 327 9.31 -3.35 5.44
N PHE A 328 8.96 -3.63 6.70
CA PHE A 328 8.45 -2.65 7.66
C PHE A 328 8.82 -3.02 9.11
N LYS A 329 8.62 -2.10 10.05
CA LYS A 329 8.78 -2.35 11.50
C LYS A 329 7.42 -2.53 12.18
N CYS A 330 7.36 -3.22 13.31
CA CYS A 330 6.13 -3.26 14.12
C CYS A 330 5.65 -1.84 14.52
N LYS A 331 6.57 -0.89 14.75
CA LYS A 331 6.26 0.54 14.91
C LYS A 331 5.61 1.17 13.68
N THR A 332 6.06 0.85 12.48
CA THR A 332 5.42 1.31 11.23
C THR A 332 3.97 0.82 11.17
N TYR A 333 3.72 -0.44 11.55
CA TYR A 333 2.37 -1.00 11.62
C TYR A 333 1.51 -0.37 12.74
N GLU A 334 2.11 0.01 13.86
CA GLU A 334 1.48 0.81 14.92
C GLU A 334 1.05 2.19 14.41
N ASP A 335 1.93 2.90 13.71
CA ASP A 335 1.67 4.23 13.13
C ASP A 335 0.61 4.16 12.02
N ILE A 336 0.62 3.11 11.19
CA ILE A 336 -0.45 2.80 10.21
C ILE A 336 -1.77 2.59 10.94
N SER A 337 -1.81 1.78 12.00
CA SER A 337 -3.04 1.49 12.75
C SER A 337 -3.62 2.74 13.42
N LYS A 338 -2.76 3.61 13.98
CA LYS A 338 -3.15 4.91 14.56
C LYS A 338 -3.71 5.88 13.51
N GLN A 339 -3.20 5.84 12.29
CA GLN A 339 -3.65 6.71 11.20
C GLN A 339 -4.91 6.17 10.50
N ALA A 340 -4.92 4.90 10.11
CA ALA A 340 -6.00 4.27 9.33
C ALA A 340 -7.21 3.85 10.18
N GLY A 341 -7.03 3.61 11.48
CA GLY A 341 -8.04 3.00 12.34
C GLY A 341 -7.94 1.46 12.39
N THR A 342 -9.01 0.81 12.86
CA THR A 342 -9.08 -0.63 13.23
C THR A 342 -8.69 -1.62 12.14
N ASP A 343 -8.75 -1.19 10.89
CA ASP A 343 -8.63 -2.06 9.72
C ASP A 343 -7.34 -1.86 8.91
N ALA A 344 -6.41 -1.04 9.44
CA ALA A 344 -4.97 -1.04 9.16
C ALA A 344 -4.59 -1.24 7.67
N ALA A 345 -5.23 -0.50 6.77
CA ALA A 345 -5.05 -0.65 5.34
C ALA A 345 -4.00 0.34 4.81
N CYS A 346 -2.91 -0.20 4.24
CA CYS A 346 -2.08 0.51 3.28
C CYS A 346 -2.36 -0.05 1.88
N ARG A 347 -2.42 0.85 0.89
CA ARG A 347 -2.44 0.50 -0.54
C ARG A 347 -1.37 1.28 -1.26
N TRP A 348 -0.81 0.66 -2.29
CA TRP A 348 0.08 1.31 -3.24
C TRP A 348 -0.37 0.92 -4.65
N ARG A 349 -0.41 1.90 -5.53
CA ARG A 349 -0.67 1.72 -6.94
C ARG A 349 0.66 1.67 -7.67
N SER A 350 0.86 0.60 -8.43
CA SER A 350 1.94 0.50 -9.42
C SER A 350 1.30 0.46 -10.81
N THR A 351 2.06 0.88 -11.82
CA THR A 351 1.66 0.79 -13.21
C THR A 351 2.58 -0.23 -13.89
N ALA A 352 1.98 -1.27 -14.48
CA ALA A 352 2.66 -2.23 -15.33
C ALA A 352 2.64 -1.72 -16.78
N THR A 353 3.78 -1.80 -17.46
CA THR A 353 3.98 -1.34 -18.84
C THR A 353 4.35 -2.53 -19.71
N ASN A 354 3.70 -2.69 -20.86
CA ASN A 354 3.98 -3.75 -21.83
C ASN A 354 5.44 -3.61 -22.36
N ASP A 355 6.17 -4.72 -22.41
CA ASP A 355 7.57 -4.77 -22.88
C ASP A 355 7.73 -4.26 -24.32
N LEU A 356 6.72 -4.53 -25.17
CA LEU A 356 6.73 -4.29 -26.61
C LEU A 356 5.98 -3.01 -27.04
N ASP A 357 5.20 -2.39 -26.15
CA ASP A 357 4.57 -1.08 -26.38
C ASP A 357 4.54 -0.26 -25.08
N PRO A 358 5.48 0.69 -24.90
CA PRO A 358 5.58 1.48 -23.68
C PRO A 358 4.35 2.34 -23.32
N VAL A 359 3.41 2.54 -24.26
CA VAL A 359 2.19 3.32 -24.06
C VAL A 359 1.03 2.47 -23.51
N ASN A 360 0.97 1.17 -23.85
CA ASN A 360 0.03 0.23 -23.25
C ASN A 360 0.45 -0.11 -21.81
N THR A 361 -0.19 0.59 -20.87
CA THR A 361 -0.03 0.35 -19.43
C THR A 361 -1.34 -0.09 -18.78
N ALA A 362 -1.22 -0.83 -17.69
CA ALA A 362 -2.33 -1.19 -16.82
C ALA A 362 -1.96 -0.91 -15.35
N ASP A 363 -2.91 -0.44 -14.55
CA ASP A 363 -2.69 -0.19 -13.12
C ASP A 363 -2.99 -1.43 -12.28
N THR A 364 -2.18 -1.63 -11.24
CA THR A 364 -2.33 -2.68 -10.24
C THR A 364 -2.27 -2.11 -8.84
N VAL A 365 -3.05 -2.68 -7.92
CA VAL A 365 -3.13 -2.24 -6.52
C VAL A 365 -2.54 -3.31 -5.62
N ILE A 366 -1.43 -2.96 -4.97
CA ILE A 366 -0.77 -3.74 -3.94
C ILE A 366 -1.38 -3.32 -2.60
N GLN A 367 -1.85 -4.28 -1.79
CA GLN A 367 -2.40 -4.01 -0.47
C GLN A 367 -1.59 -4.71 0.63
N LEU A 368 -1.35 -3.99 1.73
CA LEU A 368 -0.73 -4.55 2.94
C LEU A 368 -1.68 -5.56 3.58
N MET A 369 -1.17 -6.73 3.93
CA MET A 369 -1.95 -7.70 4.69
C MET A 369 -1.99 -7.36 6.18
N LYS A 370 -3.10 -7.70 6.83
CA LYS A 370 -3.27 -7.50 8.27
C LYS A 370 -2.27 -8.36 9.04
N GLU A 371 -1.38 -7.71 9.78
CA GLU A 371 -0.34 -8.35 10.60
C GLU A 371 -0.96 -8.89 11.91
N PRO A 372 -0.79 -10.19 12.24
CA PRO A 372 -1.21 -10.75 13.53
C PRO A 372 -0.46 -10.13 14.72
N ILE A 373 -1.16 -9.26 15.46
CA ILE A 373 -0.70 -8.69 16.73
C ILE A 373 -0.88 -9.70 17.86
N LYS A 374 0.17 -9.98 18.63
CA LYS A 374 0.08 -10.68 19.92
C LYS A 374 -0.20 -9.68 21.05
N ALA A 375 -1.33 -9.79 21.73
CA ALA A 375 -1.61 -9.01 22.94
C ALA A 375 -0.82 -9.56 24.15
N ILE A 376 -0.22 -8.67 24.96
CA ILE A 376 0.57 -8.99 26.15
C ILE A 376 0.30 -7.93 27.24
N ASP A 377 0.15 -8.35 28.50
CA ASP A 377 0.27 -7.47 29.67
C ASP A 377 1.73 -7.48 30.16
N PHE A 378 2.51 -6.45 29.81
CA PHE A 378 3.96 -6.44 30.07
C PHE A 378 4.32 -6.39 31.56
N GLY A 379 3.42 -5.91 32.43
CA GLY A 379 3.65 -5.86 33.88
C GLY A 379 3.57 -7.23 34.55
N ASN A 380 2.71 -8.12 34.02
CA ASN A 380 2.44 -9.44 34.60
C ASN A 380 3.00 -10.63 33.80
N TRP A 381 3.63 -10.40 32.62
CA TRP A 381 4.00 -11.49 31.71
C TRP A 381 5.19 -12.34 32.18
N ASP A 382 4.99 -13.66 32.18
CA ASP A 382 5.92 -14.69 32.67
C ASP A 382 7.16 -14.94 31.77
N VAL A 383 7.37 -14.09 30.76
CA VAL A 383 8.42 -14.23 29.74
C VAL A 383 9.04 -12.86 29.42
N SER A 384 9.27 -12.03 30.45
CA SER A 384 9.87 -10.70 30.29
C SER A 384 11.25 -10.73 29.59
N ARG A 385 12.00 -11.80 29.83
CA ARG A 385 13.29 -12.20 29.22
C ARG A 385 13.50 -11.79 27.76
N SER A 386 12.54 -12.09 26.87
CA SER A 386 12.70 -11.85 25.42
C SER A 386 12.62 -10.38 24.98
N TYR A 387 12.32 -9.46 25.91
CA TYR A 387 12.10 -8.04 25.63
C TYR A 387 13.00 -7.09 26.44
N ILE A 388 13.93 -7.63 27.23
CA ILE A 388 14.99 -6.84 27.88
C ILE A 388 16.07 -6.53 26.84
N ALA A 389 16.47 -5.26 26.74
CA ALA A 389 17.49 -4.81 25.79
C ALA A 389 18.89 -5.30 26.20
N LYS A 390 19.49 -6.15 25.37
CA LYS A 390 20.76 -6.84 25.69
C LYS A 390 21.98 -5.93 25.49
N ALA A 391 22.74 -5.68 26.55
CA ALA A 391 23.99 -4.93 26.49
C ALA A 391 25.12 -5.83 25.93
N ALA A 392 25.87 -5.31 24.96
CA ALA A 392 26.91 -6.08 24.26
C ALA A 392 28.06 -6.53 25.19
N ASP A 393 28.38 -5.73 26.21
CA ASP A 393 29.49 -5.95 27.15
C ASP A 393 29.04 -6.50 28.52
N ASN A 394 27.87 -7.14 28.58
CA ASN A 394 27.35 -7.80 29.77
C ASN A 394 28.32 -8.86 30.33
N PRO A 395 28.60 -8.89 31.65
CA PRO A 395 29.67 -9.71 32.21
C PRO A 395 29.38 -11.21 32.19
N VAL A 396 28.11 -11.60 32.35
CA VAL A 396 27.67 -13.01 32.30
C VAL A 396 27.76 -13.55 30.88
N ARG A 397 27.42 -12.72 29.90
CA ARG A 397 27.42 -13.01 28.46
C ARG A 397 28.85 -13.09 27.89
N THR A 398 29.70 -12.14 28.27
CA THR A 398 31.10 -12.05 27.83
C THR A 398 32.05 -13.00 28.59
N ASN A 399 31.59 -13.60 29.70
CA ASN A 399 32.42 -14.38 30.64
C ASN A 399 33.58 -13.57 31.25
N SER A 400 33.45 -12.24 31.34
CA SER A 400 34.44 -11.37 31.99
C SER A 400 34.40 -11.43 33.52
N ILE A 401 33.34 -12.02 34.09
CA ILE A 401 33.23 -12.40 35.50
C ILE A 401 32.97 -13.91 35.59
N ALA A 402 33.66 -14.60 36.50
CA ALA A 402 33.47 -16.03 36.73
C ALA A 402 32.14 -16.30 37.45
N ILE A 403 31.16 -16.86 36.74
CA ILE A 403 29.85 -17.22 37.30
C ILE A 403 29.88 -18.66 37.80
N ARG A 404 29.68 -18.88 39.10
CA ARG A 404 29.85 -20.19 39.77
C ARG A 404 28.53 -20.74 40.34
N ASN A 405 28.33 -22.05 40.23
CA ASN A 405 27.21 -22.83 40.78
C ASN A 405 25.80 -22.53 40.21
N PHE A 406 25.62 -21.46 39.44
CA PHE A 406 24.41 -21.18 38.66
C PHE A 406 24.11 -22.27 37.61
N ASP A 407 22.86 -22.71 37.55
CA ASP A 407 22.29 -23.40 36.39
C ASP A 407 21.93 -22.41 35.27
N ALA A 408 21.51 -22.93 34.10
CA ALA A 408 21.19 -22.12 32.92
C ALA A 408 20.06 -21.11 33.15
N ASP A 409 19.04 -21.44 33.97
CA ASP A 409 17.92 -20.55 34.24
C ASP A 409 18.34 -19.37 35.13
N LEU A 410 19.01 -19.66 36.24
CA LEU A 410 19.51 -18.60 37.13
C LEU A 410 20.66 -17.79 36.49
N ARG A 411 21.46 -18.39 35.60
CA ARG A 411 22.46 -17.65 34.82
C ARG A 411 21.80 -16.69 33.83
N THR A 412 20.74 -17.10 33.14
CA THR A 412 19.97 -16.23 32.23
C THR A 412 19.31 -15.10 33.02
N TYR A 413 18.70 -15.41 34.16
CA TYR A 413 18.11 -14.45 35.08
C TYR A 413 19.11 -13.39 35.57
N LEU A 414 20.33 -13.80 35.95
CA LEU A 414 21.44 -12.92 36.33
C LEU A 414 21.93 -12.07 35.15
N GLU A 415 22.08 -12.65 33.96
CA GLU A 415 22.46 -11.95 32.73
C GLU A 415 21.48 -10.81 32.41
N GLU A 416 20.18 -11.08 32.50
CA GLU A 416 19.11 -10.11 32.23
C GLU A 416 18.99 -9.05 33.34
N GLY A 417 19.32 -9.38 34.58
CA GLY A 417 19.47 -8.39 35.66
C GLY A 417 20.62 -7.41 35.44
N PHE A 418 21.76 -7.89 34.93
CA PHE A 418 22.87 -7.03 34.50
C PHE A 418 22.50 -6.13 33.31
N ASP A 419 21.73 -6.64 32.34
CA ASP A 419 21.22 -5.81 31.23
C ASP A 419 20.31 -4.68 31.75
N ILE A 420 19.40 -4.98 32.69
CA ILE A 420 18.55 -3.98 33.34
C ILE A 420 19.39 -2.93 34.10
N TRP A 421 20.38 -3.35 34.89
CA TRP A 421 21.28 -2.42 35.61
C TRP A 421 21.96 -1.45 34.64
N MET A 422 22.66 -1.97 33.63
CA MET A 422 23.40 -1.13 32.67
C MET A 422 22.49 -0.19 31.89
N ALA A 423 21.24 -0.57 31.64
CA ALA A 423 20.26 0.26 30.94
C ALA A 423 19.64 1.35 31.84
N ILE A 424 19.53 1.13 33.16
CA ILE A 424 19.00 2.10 34.14
C ILE A 424 20.09 3.12 34.55
N HIS A 425 21.24 2.64 35.01
CA HIS A 425 22.29 3.50 35.57
C HIS A 425 23.69 2.93 35.28
N ARG A 426 24.08 3.07 34.01
CA ARG A 426 25.36 2.57 33.48
C ARG A 426 26.59 2.92 34.34
N LEU A 427 26.63 4.12 34.91
CA LEU A 427 27.76 4.63 35.70
C LEU A 427 28.07 3.77 36.93
N SER A 428 27.06 3.31 37.69
CA SER A 428 27.33 2.50 38.89
C SER A 428 27.78 1.08 38.56
N TYR A 429 27.43 0.56 37.37
CA TYR A 429 28.01 -0.69 36.87
C TYR A 429 29.49 -0.52 36.49
N ASP A 430 29.80 0.53 35.70
CA ASP A 430 31.18 0.80 35.27
C ASP A 430 32.11 1.16 36.45
N GLU A 431 31.59 1.81 37.51
CA GLU A 431 32.34 2.15 38.72
C GLU A 431 32.52 0.96 39.68
N LYS A 432 31.43 0.23 40.01
CA LYS A 432 31.46 -0.73 41.12
C LYS A 432 31.74 -2.17 40.70
N ILE A 433 31.37 -2.58 39.48
CA ILE A 433 31.53 -3.95 38.99
C ILE A 433 32.70 -4.07 38.03
N ARG A 434 32.72 -3.26 36.97
CA ARG A 434 33.54 -3.50 35.78
C ARG A 434 35.04 -3.47 36.07
N GLY A 435 35.69 -4.61 35.92
CA GLY A 435 37.14 -4.77 36.18
C GLY A 435 37.53 -4.84 37.66
N TYR A 436 36.57 -4.72 38.58
CA TYR A 436 36.78 -4.90 40.02
C TYR A 436 36.31 -6.27 40.50
N ILE A 437 35.01 -6.58 40.32
CA ILE A 437 34.46 -7.90 40.63
C ILE A 437 34.92 -8.89 39.56
N ASN A 438 35.43 -10.06 40.00
CA ASN A 438 35.93 -11.11 39.11
C ASN A 438 35.24 -12.47 39.29
N GLU A 439 34.46 -12.67 40.36
CA GLU A 439 33.67 -13.89 40.58
C GLU A 439 32.32 -13.56 41.22
N ILE A 440 31.25 -14.23 40.77
CA ILE A 440 29.92 -14.20 41.38
C ILE A 440 29.50 -15.65 41.64
N ASN A 441 29.19 -15.97 42.89
CA ASN A 441 28.80 -17.30 43.33
C ASN A 441 27.29 -17.42 43.55
N LEU A 442 26.79 -18.65 43.52
CA LEU A 442 25.47 -19.02 44.01
C LEU A 442 25.64 -19.97 45.21
N ASP A 443 25.14 -19.57 46.37
CA ASP A 443 24.98 -20.45 47.54
C ASP A 443 23.65 -21.20 47.41
N LYS A 444 23.68 -22.51 47.65
CA LYS A 444 22.54 -23.43 47.56
C LYS A 444 21.97 -23.82 48.93
N GLY A 445 22.41 -23.16 50.00
CA GLY A 445 21.91 -23.36 51.37
C GLY A 445 22.26 -24.71 51.98
N ARG A 446 23.32 -25.38 51.49
CA ARG A 446 23.73 -26.73 51.95
C ARG A 446 25.02 -26.74 52.78
N GLU A 447 25.75 -25.63 52.83
CA GLU A 447 27.11 -25.56 53.39
C GLU A 447 27.15 -24.80 54.74
N GLY A 448 26.16 -25.02 55.60
CA GLY A 448 26.20 -24.61 57.02
C GLY A 448 26.18 -23.09 57.31
N HIS A 449 26.00 -22.25 56.30
CA HIS A 449 25.99 -20.79 56.43
C HIS A 449 24.55 -20.22 56.45
N ASN A 450 24.04 -19.89 57.63
CA ASN A 450 22.72 -19.28 57.85
C ASN A 450 22.54 -17.86 57.25
N THR A 451 23.53 -17.31 56.54
CA THR A 451 23.45 -15.99 55.90
C THR A 451 22.29 -15.90 54.91
N CYS A 452 22.10 -16.97 54.13
CA CYS A 452 21.02 -17.07 53.14
C CYS A 452 19.61 -17.29 53.73
N ASP A 453 19.47 -17.46 55.05
CA ASP A 453 18.15 -17.48 55.71
C ASP A 453 17.52 -16.07 55.76
N LYS A 454 18.33 -15.01 55.58
CA LYS A 454 17.93 -13.61 55.85
C LYS A 454 18.32 -12.60 54.77
N ALA A 455 19.21 -12.96 53.84
CA ALA A 455 19.75 -12.06 52.82
C ALA A 455 19.47 -12.56 51.40
N TYR A 456 19.40 -11.64 50.43
CA TYR A 456 19.27 -11.98 49.00
C TYR A 456 20.61 -12.42 48.39
N ALA A 457 21.66 -11.77 48.87
CA ALA A 457 23.06 -11.97 48.51
C ALA A 457 23.93 -11.59 49.72
N TYR A 458 25.24 -11.82 49.64
CA TYR A 458 26.22 -11.37 50.63
C TYR A 458 27.63 -11.24 50.03
N ALA A 459 28.45 -10.36 50.60
CA ALA A 459 29.88 -10.25 50.33
C ALA A 459 30.69 -10.11 51.62
N ASN A 460 32.00 -10.37 51.53
CA ASN A 460 32.96 -9.97 52.55
C ASN A 460 33.49 -8.57 52.24
N LEU A 461 33.85 -7.80 53.28
CA LEU A 461 34.49 -6.50 53.10
C LEU A 461 35.83 -6.63 52.38
N ASN A 462 36.11 -5.71 51.43
CA ASN A 462 37.33 -5.67 50.61
C ASN A 462 37.51 -6.93 49.72
N SER A 463 36.41 -7.52 49.27
CA SER A 463 36.36 -8.67 48.37
C SER A 463 36.35 -8.26 46.89
N ARG A 464 36.79 -9.16 45.99
CA ARG A 464 36.50 -9.05 44.54
C ARG A 464 35.36 -9.96 44.08
N LYS A 465 34.61 -10.51 45.03
CA LYS A 465 33.53 -11.46 44.76
C LYS A 465 32.41 -11.36 45.78
N TYR A 466 31.20 -11.67 45.31
CA TYR A 466 30.01 -11.78 46.13
C TYR A 466 29.17 -13.00 45.74
N THR A 467 28.16 -13.31 46.55
CA THR A 467 27.39 -14.54 46.45
C THR A 467 25.90 -14.24 46.51
N TYR A 468 25.11 -14.72 45.56
CA TYR A 468 23.64 -14.72 45.66
C TYR A 468 23.14 -15.98 46.37
N CYS A 469 21.98 -15.89 47.02
CA CYS A 469 21.33 -17.00 47.71
C CYS A 469 20.24 -17.64 46.81
N GLU A 470 20.36 -18.94 46.49
CA GLU A 470 19.43 -19.62 45.57
C GLU A 470 17.96 -19.54 46.02
N GLY A 471 17.69 -19.68 47.32
CA GLY A 471 16.33 -19.56 47.87
C GLY A 471 15.70 -18.18 47.67
N ALA A 472 16.51 -17.11 47.69
CA ALA A 472 16.05 -15.75 47.43
C ALA A 472 15.88 -15.47 45.94
N MET A 473 16.80 -15.94 45.09
CA MET A 473 16.67 -15.82 43.63
C MET A 473 15.49 -16.62 43.08
N ARG A 474 15.17 -17.80 43.66
CA ARG A 474 14.04 -18.66 43.27
C ARG A 474 12.75 -18.39 44.07
N ARG A 475 12.60 -17.20 44.67
CA ARG A 475 11.45 -16.83 45.52
C ARG A 475 10.15 -16.68 44.71
N GLY A 476 9.44 -17.80 44.52
CA GLY A 476 8.24 -17.86 43.67
C GLY A 476 8.55 -17.46 42.22
N ASP A 477 7.58 -16.91 41.51
CA ASP A 477 7.74 -16.54 40.09
C ASP A 477 8.48 -15.21 39.86
N PHE A 478 9.13 -14.63 40.89
CA PHE A 478 9.88 -13.38 40.76
C PHE A 478 10.93 -13.45 39.64
N TYR A 479 11.61 -14.58 39.48
CA TYR A 479 12.68 -14.79 38.48
C TYR A 479 12.23 -14.89 37.01
N ARG A 480 10.94 -14.66 36.76
CA ARG A 480 10.30 -14.56 35.43
C ARG A 480 9.73 -13.17 35.17
N LYS A 481 9.41 -12.44 36.24
CA LYS A 481 8.82 -11.10 36.22
C LYS A 481 9.92 -10.05 36.17
N LEU A 482 9.67 -8.99 35.41
CA LEU A 482 10.58 -7.86 35.21
C LEU A 482 11.20 -7.34 36.53
N TRP A 483 10.38 -7.26 37.58
CA TRP A 483 10.79 -6.81 38.92
C TRP A 483 11.88 -7.68 39.56
N GLY A 484 11.89 -9.00 39.38
CA GLY A 484 12.92 -9.85 39.97
C GLY A 484 14.30 -9.60 39.36
N HIS A 485 14.37 -9.43 38.03
CA HIS A 485 15.61 -9.06 37.34
C HIS A 485 16.17 -7.73 37.84
N TRP A 486 15.29 -6.82 38.27
CA TRP A 486 15.66 -5.56 38.91
C TRP A 486 16.11 -5.73 40.38
N GLU A 487 15.49 -6.61 41.17
CA GLU A 487 15.97 -6.95 42.53
C GLU A 487 17.40 -7.51 42.49
N VAL A 488 17.73 -8.31 41.46
CA VAL A 488 19.10 -8.80 41.21
C VAL A 488 20.08 -7.64 40.98
N ALA A 489 19.69 -6.60 40.24
CA ALA A 489 20.55 -5.42 40.02
C ALA A 489 20.83 -4.65 41.32
N VAL A 490 19.79 -4.42 42.14
CA VAL A 490 19.93 -3.70 43.42
C VAL A 490 20.75 -4.49 44.42
N ALA A 491 20.48 -5.79 44.59
CA ALA A 491 21.29 -6.67 45.43
C ALA A 491 22.75 -6.75 44.93
N GLY A 492 22.97 -6.84 43.62
CA GLY A 492 24.31 -6.86 43.03
C GLY A 492 25.12 -5.59 43.32
N LEU A 493 24.50 -4.41 43.31
CA LEU A 493 25.15 -3.15 43.69
C LEU A 493 25.34 -3.01 45.21
N HIS A 494 24.40 -3.53 46.01
CA HIS A 494 24.53 -3.58 47.48
C HIS A 494 25.77 -4.41 47.89
N GLU A 495 25.92 -5.62 47.34
CA GLU A 495 27.08 -6.46 47.62
C GLU A 495 28.38 -5.98 46.98
N ALA A 496 28.31 -5.22 45.89
CA ALA A 496 29.47 -4.54 45.34
C ALA A 496 30.02 -3.50 46.32
N GLN A 497 29.18 -2.79 47.07
CA GLN A 497 29.63 -1.79 48.05
C GLN A 497 30.31 -2.44 49.26
N HIS A 498 29.75 -3.54 49.79
CA HIS A 498 30.46 -4.39 50.75
C HIS A 498 31.79 -4.88 50.18
N SER A 499 31.81 -5.34 48.93
CA SER A 499 33.03 -5.77 48.23
C SER A 499 34.09 -4.66 48.18
N HIS A 500 33.70 -3.40 47.91
CA HIS A 500 34.59 -2.22 47.97
C HIS A 500 35.02 -1.81 49.39
N GLY A 501 34.58 -2.52 50.43
CA GLY A 501 34.98 -2.30 51.83
C GLY A 501 34.04 -1.39 52.63
N HIS A 502 32.85 -1.06 52.11
CA HIS A 502 31.85 -0.27 52.82
C HIS A 502 30.88 -1.19 53.61
N PRO A 503 30.92 -1.21 54.96
CA PRO A 503 29.90 -1.90 55.77
C PRO A 503 28.55 -1.16 55.67
N HIS A 504 27.50 -1.73 56.28
CA HIS A 504 26.22 -1.01 56.36
C HIS A 504 26.38 0.31 57.10
N GLU A 505 25.73 1.38 56.63
CA GLU A 505 25.92 2.72 57.22
C GLU A 505 25.49 2.82 58.69
N PHE A 506 24.66 1.89 59.22
CA PHE A 506 24.40 1.80 60.67
C PHE A 506 25.56 1.22 61.49
N GLU A 507 26.51 0.52 60.86
CA GLU A 507 27.68 -0.12 61.50
C GLU A 507 28.88 0.84 61.60
N ASP A 508 29.05 1.75 60.64
CA ASP A 508 30.03 2.85 60.71
C ASP A 508 29.36 4.22 60.90
N PRO A 509 29.45 4.84 62.08
CA PRO A 509 28.96 6.19 62.34
C PRO A 509 29.60 7.29 61.48
N ASN A 510 30.80 7.05 60.92
CA ASN A 510 31.54 8.04 60.13
C ASN A 510 31.21 7.98 58.63
N SER A 511 30.47 6.97 58.19
CA SER A 511 30.07 6.80 56.80
C SER A 511 29.25 7.99 56.30
N THR A 512 29.40 8.35 55.02
CA THR A 512 28.51 9.34 54.40
C THR A 512 27.16 8.69 54.10
N PRO A 513 26.02 9.28 54.50
CA PRO A 513 24.70 8.69 54.26
C PRO A 513 24.45 8.35 52.79
N CYS A 514 24.11 7.10 52.51
CA CYS A 514 23.89 6.52 51.18
C CYS A 514 25.12 6.48 50.26
N MET A 515 26.33 6.41 50.83
CA MET A 515 27.58 6.12 50.10
C MET A 515 28.11 4.70 50.34
N GLY A 516 27.54 3.95 51.30
CA GLY A 516 27.80 2.53 51.52
C GLY A 516 26.79 1.66 50.74
N PRO A 517 26.33 0.53 51.29
CA PRO A 517 25.37 -0.35 50.63
C PRO A 517 24.02 0.30 50.27
N ALA A 518 23.56 1.34 50.98
CA ALA A 518 22.37 2.11 50.54
C ALA A 518 22.57 2.91 49.24
N TYR A 519 23.80 3.04 48.73
CA TYR A 519 24.06 3.55 47.38
C TYR A 519 23.38 2.69 46.28
N SER A 520 23.04 1.43 46.57
CA SER A 520 22.23 0.57 45.69
C SER A 520 20.93 1.24 45.22
N SER A 521 20.33 2.09 46.06
CA SER A 521 19.14 2.88 45.74
C SER A 521 19.32 3.98 44.69
N VAL A 522 20.53 4.18 44.15
CA VAL A 522 20.72 4.98 42.93
C VAL A 522 19.94 4.40 41.74
N LEU A 523 19.72 3.07 41.73
CA LEU A 523 18.89 2.39 40.73
C LEU A 523 17.41 2.70 40.92
N ASP A 524 16.91 2.63 42.15
CA ASP A 524 15.53 2.97 42.53
C ASP A 524 15.21 4.41 42.14
N HIS A 525 16.11 5.32 42.51
CA HIS A 525 16.04 6.73 42.17
C HIS A 525 15.97 6.93 40.64
N ALA A 526 16.88 6.32 39.88
CA ALA A 526 16.89 6.43 38.41
C ALA A 526 15.59 5.90 37.76
N VAL A 527 15.06 4.75 38.20
CA VAL A 527 13.77 4.20 37.72
C VAL A 527 12.63 5.20 37.91
N VAL A 528 12.59 5.87 39.06
CA VAL A 528 11.53 6.84 39.37
C VAL A 528 11.71 8.17 38.64
N THR A 529 12.92 8.73 38.59
CA THR A 529 13.12 10.14 38.19
C THR A 529 13.53 10.34 36.73
N ASN A 530 14.37 9.48 36.15
CA ASN A 530 15.00 9.75 34.84
C ASN A 530 14.90 8.63 33.80
N CYS A 531 14.56 7.40 34.19
CA CYS A 531 14.54 6.26 33.27
C CYS A 531 13.35 6.33 32.29
N SER A 532 13.67 6.40 31.00
CA SER A 532 12.71 6.43 29.88
C SER A 532 12.35 5.04 29.31
N LEU A 533 12.96 3.97 29.82
CA LEU A 533 12.71 2.60 29.36
C LEU A 533 11.29 2.15 29.72
N ARG A 534 10.65 1.37 28.83
CA ARG A 534 9.32 0.79 29.09
C ARG A 534 9.30 -0.06 30.36
N SER A 535 10.38 -0.77 30.65
CA SER A 535 10.55 -1.53 31.89
C SER A 535 10.37 -0.63 33.13
N CYS A 536 11.04 0.52 33.17
CA CYS A 536 10.99 1.44 34.31
C CYS A 536 9.57 1.97 34.60
N ARG A 537 8.71 2.13 33.57
CA ARG A 537 7.29 2.52 33.77
C ARG A 537 6.56 1.55 34.70
N TYR A 538 6.84 0.25 34.62
CA TYR A 538 6.19 -0.79 35.43
C TYR A 538 6.90 -1.08 36.76
N MET A 539 8.06 -0.45 37.01
CA MET A 539 8.85 -0.68 38.22
C MET A 539 8.80 0.48 39.22
N LYS A 540 8.17 1.63 38.89
CA LYS A 540 8.23 2.85 39.72
C LYS A 540 7.74 2.67 41.16
N ASP A 541 6.53 2.15 41.35
CA ASP A 541 5.93 2.00 42.70
C ASP A 541 6.75 1.02 43.55
N SER A 542 7.18 -0.08 42.93
CA SER A 542 8.04 -1.09 43.56
C SER A 542 9.42 -0.52 43.90
N ALA A 543 10.02 0.31 43.03
CA ALA A 543 11.28 1.00 43.28
C ALA A 543 11.17 1.98 44.47
N VAL A 544 10.06 2.70 44.62
CA VAL A 544 9.79 3.50 45.83
C VAL A 544 9.77 2.62 47.09
N ASN A 545 9.10 1.48 47.06
CA ASN A 545 9.06 0.54 48.19
C ASN A 545 10.45 -0.06 48.51
N SER A 546 11.25 -0.35 47.48
CA SER A 546 12.59 -0.88 47.64
C SER A 546 13.58 0.16 48.14
N PHE A 547 13.44 1.44 47.74
CA PHE A 547 14.19 2.55 48.32
C PHE A 547 13.96 2.63 49.83
N ILE A 548 12.70 2.61 50.25
CA ILE A 548 12.32 2.61 51.68
C ILE A 548 12.94 1.41 52.41
N PHE A 549 12.91 0.22 51.79
CA PHE A 549 13.57 -0.97 52.33
C PHE A 549 15.10 -0.82 52.45
N GLN A 550 15.80 -0.40 51.39
CA GLN A 550 17.26 -0.27 51.38
C GLN A 550 17.75 0.81 52.35
N MET A 551 16.99 1.90 52.53
CA MET A 551 17.25 2.91 53.56
C MET A 551 17.14 2.30 54.97
N ASN A 552 15.99 1.67 55.26
CA ASN A 552 15.73 1.09 56.59
C ASN A 552 16.65 -0.12 56.90
N TYR A 553 17.14 -0.83 55.88
CA TYR A 553 18.08 -1.94 56.01
C TYR A 553 19.54 -1.48 56.16
N SER A 554 20.06 -0.66 55.24
CA SER A 554 21.49 -0.31 55.19
C SER A 554 21.85 0.89 56.09
N VAL A 555 21.01 1.92 56.13
CA VAL A 555 21.23 3.11 56.97
C VAL A 555 20.63 2.91 58.36
N GLY A 556 19.70 1.96 58.51
CA GLY A 556 18.99 1.65 59.74
C GLY A 556 17.86 2.64 60.04
N MET A 557 17.00 2.32 61.01
CA MET A 557 15.83 3.12 61.39
C MET A 557 16.17 4.41 62.19
N ASN A 558 17.36 5.00 61.99
CA ASN A 558 17.79 6.27 62.58
C ASN A 558 17.63 7.46 61.60
N ASN A 559 17.97 8.67 62.03
CA ASN A 559 17.76 9.90 61.25
C ASN A 559 18.66 10.06 60.01
N ARG A 560 19.77 9.33 59.88
CA ARG A 560 20.74 9.49 58.77
C ARG A 560 20.14 9.11 57.42
N ARG A 561 19.06 8.32 57.38
CA ARG A 561 18.24 8.07 56.18
C ARG A 561 17.52 9.33 55.66
N PHE A 562 17.56 10.43 56.41
CA PHE A 562 17.04 11.75 56.06
C PHE A 562 18.15 12.81 55.96
N GLU A 563 19.37 12.41 55.63
CA GLU A 563 20.54 13.29 55.44
C GLU A 563 21.24 12.99 54.10
N GLY A 564 22.13 13.87 53.65
CA GLY A 564 23.05 13.62 52.52
C GLY A 564 22.35 13.20 51.21
N LEU A 565 22.88 12.15 50.56
CA LEU A 565 22.29 11.59 49.35
C LEU A 565 20.93 10.93 49.61
N CYS A 566 20.72 10.36 50.81
CA CYS A 566 19.45 9.74 51.19
C CYS A 566 18.30 10.75 51.15
N GLU A 567 18.49 11.95 51.74
CA GLU A 567 17.50 13.03 51.66
C GLU A 567 17.34 13.55 50.23
N LYS A 568 18.44 13.70 49.48
CA LYS A 568 18.38 14.16 48.09
C LYS A 568 17.49 13.24 47.24
N TRP A 569 17.82 11.95 47.17
CA TRP A 569 17.05 10.98 46.37
C TRP A 569 15.61 10.82 46.88
N ARG A 570 15.39 10.79 48.20
CA ARG A 570 14.05 10.75 48.80
C ARG A 570 13.18 11.92 48.32
N ASN A 571 13.74 13.13 48.30
CA ASN A 571 13.05 14.33 47.83
C ASN A 571 12.82 14.31 46.30
N GLU A 572 13.82 13.90 45.51
CA GLU A 572 13.72 13.79 44.05
C GLU A 572 12.70 12.72 43.61
N MET A 573 12.50 11.67 44.43
CA MET A 573 11.44 10.66 44.27
C MET A 573 10.08 11.07 44.85
N GLY A 574 9.98 12.22 45.54
CA GLY A 574 8.75 12.71 46.16
C GLY A 574 8.29 11.93 47.41
N ILE A 575 9.19 11.19 48.07
CA ILE A 575 8.85 10.33 49.21
C ILE A 575 8.80 11.14 50.51
N GLY A 576 7.67 11.11 51.21
CA GLY A 576 7.51 11.76 52.51
C GLY A 576 8.28 11.05 53.63
N ARG A 577 8.69 11.79 54.67
CA ARG A 577 9.36 11.20 55.86
C ARG A 577 8.44 10.28 56.65
N ASP A 578 7.12 10.37 56.45
CA ASP A 578 6.08 9.49 57.01
C ASP A 578 6.04 8.08 56.39
N LYS A 579 6.88 7.78 55.40
CA LYS A 579 6.92 6.49 54.70
C LYS A 579 7.98 5.51 55.22
N PHE A 580 8.72 5.85 56.28
CA PHE A 580 9.87 5.06 56.77
C PHE A 580 9.81 4.70 58.25
#